data_AF-C6HQR5-F1
#
_entry.id   AF-C6HQR5-F1
#
_cell.length_a   1.000
_cell.length_b   1.000
_cell.length_c   1.000
_cell.angle_alpha   90.00
_cell.angle_beta   90.00
_cell.angle_gamma   90.00
#
_symmetry.space_group_name_H-M   'P 1'
#
loop_
_entity.id
_entity.type
_entity.pdbx_description
1 polymer ?
#
loop_
_entity_poly.entity_id
_entity_poly.type
_entity_poly.pdbx_seq_one_letter_code
_entity_poly.pdbx_strand_id
1 'polypeptide(L)'
;MRFGLTLRKSIYPPWKDHYIDYKKLKLLLREHETRDDSQDGSDDESPEWTDQDEETFVQELINVQLDKVNAFQVNTYKQLRDRTSDCEAKLEPLVVKDDGSHQVKDAAQRRQMAESAMKDLDTITKELSELEKYSRINFTGFLKAAKKHDRKRGTRYKVRPLLQVRLSQLPFNSVGLFPPSLPSVDYVLLHPSEPGTTWLWTTYRWWTHCGYAPGTGCIYIA
;
A
#
# COMPACT_ATOMS: atom_id res chain seq x y z
N MET A 1 -19.04 0.85 5.44
CA MET A 1 -17.88 0.12 6.04
C MET A 1 -17.04 1.06 6.92
N ARG A 2 -16.62 0.61 8.10
CA ARG A 2 -15.84 1.39 9.08
C ARG A 2 -14.32 1.30 8.82
N PHE A 3 -13.81 2.03 7.82
CA PHE A 3 -12.38 2.01 7.48
C PHE A 3 -11.46 2.37 8.66
N GLY A 4 -11.85 3.31 9.52
CA GLY A 4 -11.06 3.64 10.71
C GLY A 4 -10.83 2.44 11.66
N LEU A 5 -11.78 1.50 11.74
CA LEU A 5 -11.60 0.26 12.49
C LEU A 5 -10.66 -0.70 11.75
N THR A 6 -10.82 -0.82 10.43
CA THR A 6 -9.92 -1.63 9.58
C THR A 6 -8.48 -1.16 9.71
N LEU A 7 -8.23 0.15 9.58
CA LEU A 7 -6.90 0.74 9.71
C LEU A 7 -6.28 0.40 11.06
N ARG A 8 -7.00 0.60 12.17
CA ARG A 8 -6.50 0.28 13.51
C ARG A 8 -6.13 -1.20 13.68
N LYS A 9 -6.91 -2.11 13.09
CA LYS A 9 -6.64 -3.56 13.16
C LYS A 9 -5.44 -3.99 12.30
N SER A 10 -5.13 -3.23 11.25
CA SER A 10 -4.00 -3.52 10.36
C SER A 10 -2.69 -2.83 10.78
N ILE A 11 -2.68 -2.05 11.87
CA ILE A 11 -1.46 -1.39 12.33
C ILE A 11 -0.47 -2.45 12.83
N TYR A 12 0.69 -2.49 12.18
CA TYR A 12 1.87 -3.14 12.72
C TYR A 12 2.44 -2.26 13.85
N PRO A 13 2.46 -2.72 15.13
CA PRO A 13 2.76 -1.87 16.28
C PRO A 13 4.09 -1.11 16.19
N PRO A 14 5.20 -1.72 15.72
CA PRO A 14 6.48 -1.01 15.59
C PRO A 14 6.45 0.20 14.65
N TRP A 15 5.48 0.28 13.73
CA TRP A 15 5.41 1.37 12.73
C TRP A 15 4.17 2.25 12.90
N LYS A 16 3.49 2.15 14.05
CA LYS A 16 2.20 2.80 14.32
C LYS A 16 2.18 4.30 13.98
N ASP A 17 3.23 5.02 14.31
CA ASP A 17 3.27 6.49 14.17
C ASP A 17 3.45 6.95 12.71
N HIS A 18 3.88 6.03 11.85
CA HIS A 18 4.08 6.27 10.43
C HIS A 18 2.82 6.05 9.61
N TYR A 19 1.74 5.46 10.16
CA TYR A 19 0.47 5.33 9.43
C TYR A 19 -0.23 6.70 9.26
N ILE A 20 -1.06 6.81 8.22
CA ILE A 20 -1.94 7.95 7.99
C ILE A 20 -2.83 8.20 9.22
N ASP A 21 -2.86 9.45 9.70
CA ASP A 21 -3.78 9.86 10.75
C ASP A 21 -5.17 10.13 10.16
N TYR A 22 -5.87 9.04 9.84
CA TYR A 22 -7.20 9.09 9.30
C TYR A 22 -8.21 9.71 10.29
N LYS A 23 -7.94 9.67 11.60
CA LYS A 23 -8.81 10.29 12.59
C LYS A 23 -8.70 11.81 12.49
N LYS A 24 -7.47 12.35 12.46
CA LYS A 24 -7.22 13.79 12.28
C LYS A 24 -7.83 14.31 10.98
N LEU A 25 -7.65 13.59 9.87
CA LEU A 25 -8.26 13.97 8.57
C LEU A 25 -9.79 14.02 8.63
N LYS A 26 -10.43 13.10 9.37
CA LYS A 26 -11.89 13.16 9.60
C LYS A 26 -12.30 14.37 10.45
N LEU A 27 -11.51 14.71 11.47
CA LEU A 27 -11.76 15.86 12.34
C LEU A 27 -11.64 17.18 11.56
N LEU A 28 -10.65 17.31 10.67
CA LEU A 28 -10.52 18.47 9.79
C LEU A 28 -11.72 18.65 8.85
N LEU A 29 -12.36 17.55 8.45
CA LEU A 29 -13.62 17.59 7.70
C LEU A 29 -14.85 17.93 8.57
N ARG A 30 -14.62 18.34 9.83
CA ARG A 30 -15.63 18.61 10.87
C ARG A 30 -16.64 17.47 11.00
N GLU A 31 -16.18 16.24 10.81
CA GLU A 31 -16.96 15.06 11.20
C GLU A 31 -16.82 14.94 12.72
N HIS A 32 -17.68 15.66 13.46
CA HIS A 32 -18.03 15.20 14.80
C HIS A 32 -18.33 13.71 14.67
N GLU A 33 -17.82 12.89 15.59
CA GLU A 33 -18.23 11.50 15.66
C GLU A 33 -19.74 11.53 15.84
N THR A 34 -20.46 11.42 14.71
CA THR A 34 -21.90 11.46 14.68
C THR A 34 -22.30 10.34 15.61
N ARG A 35 -22.88 10.75 16.74
CA ARG A 35 -23.72 9.91 17.54
C ARG A 35 -24.64 9.17 16.57
N ASP A 36 -24.89 7.93 16.98
CA ASP A 36 -25.79 6.94 16.41
C ASP A 36 -26.92 7.49 15.54
N ASP A 37 -27.38 6.70 14.58
CA ASP A 37 -28.43 6.98 13.58
C ASP A 37 -29.80 7.39 14.17
N SER A 38 -29.86 8.46 14.97
CA SER A 38 -31.06 9.05 15.55
C SER A 38 -31.17 10.51 15.14
N GLN A 39 -31.86 10.69 14.01
CA GLN A 39 -32.98 11.63 13.87
C GLN A 39 -33.07 12.68 14.98
N ASP A 40 -32.45 13.85 14.79
CA ASP A 40 -33.07 15.11 15.18
C ASP A 40 -32.52 16.25 14.31
N GLY A 41 -33.41 16.84 13.51
CA GLY A 41 -33.11 17.93 12.60
C GLY A 41 -33.06 19.25 13.37
N SER A 42 -32.00 19.44 14.16
CA SER A 42 -31.67 20.74 14.73
C SER A 42 -30.62 21.42 13.85
N ASP A 43 -30.88 22.69 13.51
CA ASP A 43 -29.99 23.62 12.83
C ASP A 43 -28.56 23.51 13.37
N ASP A 44 -27.70 22.78 12.67
CA ASP A 44 -26.28 22.80 12.93
C ASP A 44 -25.73 24.02 12.20
N GLU A 45 -25.64 25.13 12.93
CA GLU A 45 -24.78 26.30 12.71
C GLU A 45 -23.31 25.88 12.63
N SER A 46 -22.98 24.84 11.85
CA SER A 46 -21.61 24.56 11.49
C SER A 46 -21.20 25.60 10.44
N PRO A 47 -20.20 26.44 10.73
CA PRO A 47 -19.83 27.53 9.84
C PRO A 47 -19.55 27.02 8.42
N GLU A 48 -19.94 27.80 7.42
CA GLU A 48 -19.75 27.47 6.01
C GLU A 48 -18.30 27.01 5.75
N TRP A 49 -18.11 26.02 4.87
CA TRP A 49 -16.78 25.52 4.54
C TRP A 49 -15.97 26.63 3.87
N THR A 50 -14.91 27.09 4.53
CA THR A 50 -14.11 28.22 4.06
C THR A 50 -12.93 27.75 3.20
N ASP A 51 -12.36 28.67 2.42
CA ASP A 51 -11.15 28.39 1.66
C ASP A 51 -9.96 28.05 2.59
N GLN A 52 -9.96 28.57 3.83
CA GLN A 52 -8.95 28.23 4.83
C GLN A 52 -9.09 26.77 5.33
N ASP A 53 -10.32 26.27 5.45
CA ASP A 53 -10.57 24.86 5.80
C ASP A 53 -10.09 23.93 4.69
N GLU A 54 -10.35 24.31 3.44
CA GLU A 54 -9.87 23.62 2.24
C GLU A 54 -8.35 23.53 2.24
N GLU A 55 -7.66 24.67 2.39
CA GLU A 55 -6.20 24.72 2.43
C GLU A 55 -5.64 23.87 3.58
N THR A 56 -6.24 23.98 4.77
CA THR A 56 -5.81 23.21 5.95
C THR A 56 -5.93 21.71 5.71
N PHE A 57 -7.03 21.25 5.11
CA PHE A 57 -7.23 19.84 4.80
C PHE A 57 -6.26 19.33 3.74
N VAL A 58 -6.07 20.09 2.65
CA VAL A 58 -5.14 19.72 1.56
C VAL A 58 -3.71 19.68 2.07
N GLN A 59 -3.30 20.68 2.86
CA GLN A 59 -1.98 20.75 3.48
C GLN A 59 -1.73 19.53 4.36
N GLU A 60 -2.67 19.18 5.24
CA GLU A 60 -2.54 18.01 6.09
C GLU A 60 -2.49 16.71 5.28
N LEU A 61 -3.38 16.53 4.29
CA LEU A 61 -3.46 15.29 3.52
C LEU A 61 -2.20 15.06 2.68
N ILE A 62 -1.74 16.08 1.96
CA ILE A 62 -0.72 15.95 0.92
C ILE A 62 0.67 16.29 1.44
N ASN A 63 0.83 17.38 2.19
CA ASN A 63 2.17 17.86 2.56
C ASN A 63 2.61 17.38 3.95
N VAL A 64 1.69 16.83 4.75
CA VAL A 64 2.02 16.22 6.05
C VAL A 64 1.89 14.70 6.00
N GLN A 65 0.68 14.18 5.78
CA GLN A 65 0.43 12.76 5.92
C GLN A 65 1.05 11.94 4.78
N LEU A 66 0.94 12.40 3.53
CA LEU A 66 1.51 11.69 2.38
C LEU A 66 3.04 11.69 2.43
N ASP A 67 3.67 12.83 2.70
CA ASP A 67 5.13 12.95 2.81
C ASP A 67 5.66 12.09 3.97
N LYS A 68 4.98 12.06 5.12
CA LYS A 68 5.31 11.19 6.25
C LYS A 68 5.32 9.71 5.85
N VAL A 69 4.24 9.24 5.21
CA VAL A 69 4.09 7.85 4.79
C VAL A 69 5.16 7.50 3.75
N ASN A 70 5.36 8.36 2.76
CA ASN A 70 6.34 8.14 1.71
C ASN A 70 7.78 8.11 2.25
N ALA A 71 8.15 9.06 3.12
CA ALA A 71 9.46 9.11 3.73
C ALA A 71 9.77 7.84 4.53
N PHE A 72 8.79 7.34 5.29
CA PHE A 72 8.92 6.08 6.00
C PHE A 72 9.12 4.90 5.04
N GLN A 73 8.27 4.77 4.01
CA GLN A 73 8.38 3.68 3.03
C GLN A 73 9.74 3.64 2.34
N VAL A 74 10.21 4.78 1.83
CA VAL A 74 11.49 4.89 1.12
C VAL A 74 12.65 4.50 2.04
N ASN A 75 12.64 4.98 3.28
CA ASN A 75 13.68 4.67 4.25
C ASN A 75 13.67 3.19 4.65
N THR A 76 12.50 2.64 5.01
CA THR A 76 12.38 1.22 5.40
C THR A 76 12.75 0.30 4.24
N TYR A 77 12.32 0.62 3.02
CA TYR A 77 12.72 -0.15 1.85
C TYR A 77 14.24 -0.15 1.65
N LYS A 78 14.87 1.02 1.72
CA LYS A 78 16.34 1.15 1.60
C LYS A 78 17.04 0.31 2.68
N GLN A 79 16.62 0.41 3.93
CA GLN A 79 17.19 -0.39 5.03
C GLN A 79 17.05 -1.90 4.79
N LEU A 80 15.91 -2.35 4.28
CA LEU A 80 15.71 -3.76 3.93
C LEU A 80 16.62 -4.19 2.79
N ARG A 81 16.78 -3.36 1.75
CA ARG A 81 17.68 -3.63 0.62
C ARG A 81 19.15 -3.69 1.06
N ASP A 82 19.58 -2.77 1.90
CA ASP A 82 20.93 -2.72 2.45
C ASP A 82 21.20 -3.99 3.27
N ARG A 83 20.27 -4.37 4.17
CA ARG A 83 20.35 -5.61 4.95
C ARG A 83 20.37 -6.88 4.10
N THR A 84 19.61 -6.92 3.00
CA THR A 84 19.68 -8.04 2.04
C THR A 84 21.07 -8.13 1.42
N SER A 85 21.65 -7.00 1.02
CA SER A 85 23.01 -6.95 0.44
C SER A 85 24.06 -7.39 1.46
N ASP A 86 23.90 -7.02 2.73
CA ASP A 86 24.76 -7.50 3.82
C ASP A 86 24.64 -9.02 4.03
N CYS A 87 23.43 -9.58 3.90
CA CYS A 87 23.24 -11.03 3.97
C CYS A 87 23.89 -11.76 2.79
N GLU A 88 23.79 -11.21 1.59
CA GLU A 88 24.47 -11.72 0.39
C GLU A 88 25.99 -11.74 0.60
N ALA A 89 26.56 -10.64 1.10
CA ALA A 89 28.00 -10.55 1.41
C ALA A 89 28.44 -11.54 2.51
N LYS A 90 27.60 -11.79 3.53
CA LYS A 90 27.88 -12.83 4.56
C LYS A 90 27.92 -14.24 3.97
N LEU A 91 27.17 -14.51 2.91
CA LEU A 91 27.08 -15.83 2.27
C LEU A 91 28.14 -16.04 1.19
N GLU A 92 28.71 -14.98 0.61
CA GLU A 92 29.75 -15.04 -0.43
C GLU A 92 30.92 -15.98 -0.08
N PRO A 93 31.49 -15.99 1.14
CA PRO A 93 32.59 -16.89 1.50
C PRO A 93 32.20 -18.37 1.60
N LEU A 94 30.90 -18.67 1.65
CA LEU A 94 30.37 -20.03 1.70
C LEU A 94 30.23 -20.66 0.30
N VAL A 95 30.28 -19.83 -0.75
CA VAL A 95 30.24 -20.29 -2.15
C VAL A 95 31.46 -21.16 -2.44
N VAL A 96 31.20 -22.34 -3.00
CA VAL A 96 32.24 -23.28 -3.44
C VAL A 96 32.94 -22.67 -4.66
N LYS A 97 34.27 -22.64 -4.64
CA LYS A 97 35.07 -22.20 -5.79
C LYS A 97 35.00 -23.24 -6.92
N ASP A 98 35.35 -22.84 -8.15
CA ASP A 98 35.38 -23.74 -9.32
C ASP A 98 36.29 -24.97 -9.14
N ASP A 99 37.26 -24.89 -8.23
CA ASP A 99 38.14 -26.02 -7.88
C ASP A 99 37.53 -26.99 -6.85
N GLY A 100 36.27 -26.80 -6.47
CA GLY A 100 35.57 -27.60 -5.47
C GLY A 100 35.96 -27.30 -4.02
N SER A 101 36.82 -26.30 -3.79
CA SER A 101 37.26 -25.93 -2.44
C SER A 101 36.31 -24.91 -1.78
N HIS A 102 36.16 -25.02 -0.46
CA HIS A 102 35.48 -24.00 0.34
C HIS A 102 36.47 -22.92 0.79
N GLN A 103 36.07 -21.65 0.69
CA GLN A 103 36.92 -20.55 1.19
C GLN A 103 37.08 -20.62 2.71
N VAL A 104 35.99 -20.89 3.42
CA VAL A 104 35.99 -21.16 4.86
C VAL A 104 36.21 -22.66 5.06
N LYS A 105 37.36 -23.05 5.59
CA LYS A 105 37.73 -24.48 5.77
C LYS A 105 37.00 -25.15 6.93
N ASP A 106 36.74 -24.41 8.01
CA ASP A 106 36.04 -24.94 9.17
C ASP A 106 34.54 -25.14 8.90
N ALA A 107 34.06 -26.37 9.11
CA ALA A 107 32.66 -26.74 8.89
C ALA A 107 31.72 -26.12 9.93
N ALA A 108 32.18 -25.95 11.18
CA ALA A 108 31.38 -25.34 12.23
C ALA A 108 31.14 -23.85 11.93
N GLN A 109 32.20 -23.13 11.55
CA GLN A 109 32.10 -21.73 11.12
C GLN A 109 31.18 -21.55 9.90
N ARG A 110 31.27 -22.41 8.87
CA ARG A 110 30.36 -22.36 7.71
C ARG A 110 28.90 -22.49 8.12
N ARG A 111 28.61 -23.47 8.98
CA ARG A 111 27.25 -23.72 9.48
C ARG A 111 26.71 -22.53 10.26
N GLN A 112 27.53 -21.96 11.15
CA GLN A 112 27.14 -20.79 11.94
C GLN A 112 26.84 -19.56 11.05
N MET A 113 27.67 -19.31 10.03
CA MET A 113 27.44 -18.21 9.08
C MET A 113 26.14 -18.41 8.30
N ALA A 114 25.88 -19.63 7.80
CA ALA A 114 24.66 -19.96 7.09
C ALA A 114 23.41 -19.81 7.97
N GLU A 115 23.45 -20.32 9.21
CA GLU A 115 22.35 -20.22 10.18
C GLU A 115 22.05 -18.76 10.54
N SER A 116 23.08 -17.93 10.76
CA SER A 116 22.92 -16.50 11.01
C SER A 116 22.30 -15.77 9.82
N ALA A 117 22.78 -16.02 8.60
CA ALA A 117 22.26 -15.37 7.40
C ALA A 117 20.81 -15.79 7.11
N MET A 118 20.45 -17.06 7.31
CA MET A 118 19.07 -17.51 7.17
C MET A 118 18.13 -16.78 8.15
N LYS A 119 18.53 -16.62 9.41
CA LYS A 119 17.74 -15.87 10.41
C LYS A 119 17.55 -14.40 10.02
N ASP A 120 18.58 -13.77 9.46
CA ASP A 120 18.49 -12.39 8.98
C ASP A 120 17.51 -12.29 7.79
N LEU A 121 17.61 -13.20 6.81
CA LEU A 121 16.72 -13.26 5.65
C LEU A 121 15.25 -13.51 6.04
N ASP A 122 14.99 -14.38 7.02
CA ASP A 122 13.64 -14.61 7.55
C ASP A 122 13.05 -13.34 8.16
N THR A 123 13.88 -12.57 8.86
CA THR A 123 13.47 -11.31 9.49
C THR A 123 13.19 -10.24 8.43
N ILE A 124 14.06 -10.12 7.41
CA ILE A 124 13.87 -9.23 6.26
C ILE A 124 12.57 -9.57 5.53
N THR A 125 12.31 -10.86 5.28
CA THR A 125 11.10 -11.30 4.57
C THR A 125 9.82 -10.96 5.33
N LYS A 126 9.83 -11.12 6.66
CA LYS A 126 8.70 -10.71 7.51
C LYS A 126 8.46 -9.21 7.44
N GLU A 127 9.52 -8.40 7.56
CA GLU A 127 9.41 -6.95 7.48
C GLU A 127 8.96 -6.48 6.08
N LEU A 128 9.42 -7.11 4.99
CA LEU A 128 8.92 -6.83 3.64
C LEU A 128 7.41 -7.08 3.52
N SER A 129 6.90 -8.18 4.08
CA SER A 129 5.46 -8.46 4.09
C SER A 129 4.68 -7.40 4.88
N GLU A 130 5.21 -6.94 6.01
CA GLU A 130 4.60 -5.84 6.76
C GLU A 130 4.64 -4.53 5.97
N LEU A 131 5.72 -4.25 5.22
CA LEU A 131 5.86 -3.05 4.40
C LEU A 131 4.84 -3.03 3.24
N GLU A 132 4.57 -4.18 2.65
CA GLU A 132 3.51 -4.33 1.64
C GLU A 132 2.12 -4.01 2.24
N LYS A 133 1.79 -4.61 3.39
CA LYS A 133 0.52 -4.36 4.10
C LYS A 133 0.36 -2.90 4.48
N TYR A 134 1.43 -2.31 5.06
CA TYR A 134 1.52 -0.90 5.40
C TYR A 134 1.23 -0.02 4.16
N SER A 135 1.84 -0.33 3.03
CA SER A 135 1.68 0.46 1.80
C SER A 135 0.23 0.42 1.30
N ARG A 136 -0.35 -0.78 1.23
CA ARG A 136 -1.72 -0.97 0.74
C ARG A 136 -2.77 -0.26 1.60
N ILE A 137 -2.67 -0.36 2.92
CA ILE A 137 -3.67 0.26 3.81
C ILE A 137 -3.55 1.78 3.82
N ASN A 138 -2.33 2.34 3.79
CA ASN A 138 -2.13 3.79 3.74
C ASN A 138 -2.63 4.36 2.40
N PHE A 139 -2.31 3.73 1.27
CA PHE A 139 -2.83 4.11 -0.05
C PHE A 139 -4.36 4.14 -0.07
N THR A 140 -4.99 3.10 0.48
CA THR A 140 -6.45 3.04 0.63
C THR A 140 -6.97 4.18 1.51
N GLY A 141 -6.23 4.53 2.58
CA GLY A 141 -6.54 5.65 3.47
C GLY A 141 -6.56 7.00 2.76
N PHE A 142 -5.54 7.30 1.95
CA PHE A 142 -5.49 8.52 1.15
C PHE A 142 -6.66 8.61 0.16
N LEU A 143 -6.91 7.54 -0.61
CA LEU A 143 -8.03 7.52 -1.55
C LEU A 143 -9.38 7.67 -0.87
N LYS A 144 -9.55 7.11 0.33
CA LYS A 144 -10.79 7.26 1.12
C LYS A 144 -10.92 8.66 1.69
N ALA A 145 -9.85 9.28 2.16
CA ALA A 145 -9.84 10.65 2.65
C ALA A 145 -10.22 11.64 1.53
N ALA A 146 -9.56 11.54 0.37
CA ALA A 146 -9.88 12.36 -0.79
C ALA A 146 -11.30 12.12 -1.32
N LYS A 147 -11.74 10.85 -1.43
CA LYS A 147 -13.14 10.55 -1.84
C LYS A 147 -14.16 11.13 -0.85
N LYS A 148 -13.86 11.11 0.45
CA LYS A 148 -14.73 11.67 1.48
C LYS A 148 -14.79 13.19 1.37
N HIS A 149 -13.65 13.84 1.19
CA HIS A 149 -13.55 15.27 0.91
C HIS A 149 -14.41 15.65 -0.30
N ASP A 150 -14.14 15.06 -1.46
CA ASP A 150 -14.81 15.41 -2.72
C ASP A 150 -16.33 15.18 -2.67
N ARG A 151 -16.79 14.21 -1.86
CA ARG A 151 -18.23 13.98 -1.66
C ARG A 151 -18.88 15.07 -0.79
N LYS A 152 -18.18 15.61 0.20
CA LYS A 152 -18.74 16.58 1.16
C LYS A 152 -18.52 18.03 0.74
N ARG A 153 -17.34 18.33 0.18
CA ARG A 153 -16.83 19.69 -0.05
C ARG A 153 -16.36 19.92 -1.50
N GLY A 154 -16.48 18.90 -2.36
CA GLY A 154 -15.96 18.90 -3.72
C GLY A 154 -16.69 19.77 -4.76
N THR A 155 -17.58 20.67 -4.33
CA THR A 155 -18.31 21.58 -5.25
C THR A 155 -17.38 22.63 -5.84
N ARG A 156 -16.44 23.14 -5.05
CA ARG A 156 -15.48 24.17 -5.47
C ARG A 156 -14.14 23.58 -5.91
N TYR A 157 -13.63 22.58 -5.19
CA TYR A 157 -12.34 21.97 -5.45
C TYR A 157 -12.34 20.47 -5.18
N LYS A 158 -11.78 19.68 -6.11
CA LYS A 158 -11.61 18.23 -5.94
C LYS A 158 -10.15 17.92 -5.65
N VAL A 159 -9.91 17.25 -4.52
CA VAL A 159 -8.56 16.91 -4.04
C VAL A 159 -8.05 15.63 -4.69
N ARG A 160 -8.95 14.73 -5.12
CA ARG A 160 -8.56 13.44 -5.69
C ARG A 160 -7.63 13.54 -6.91
N PRO A 161 -7.86 14.41 -7.92
CA PRO A 161 -6.94 14.53 -9.05
C PRO A 161 -5.53 14.95 -8.61
N LEU A 162 -5.41 15.94 -7.72
CA LEU A 162 -4.12 16.37 -7.18
C LEU A 162 -3.43 15.24 -6.42
N LEU A 163 -4.17 14.53 -5.55
CA LEU A 163 -3.65 13.39 -4.83
C LEU A 163 -3.16 12.28 -5.78
N GLN A 164 -3.87 12.00 -6.87
CA GLN A 164 -3.47 10.98 -7.85
C GLN A 164 -2.15 11.34 -8.54
N VAL A 165 -1.95 12.62 -8.90
CA VAL A 165 -0.69 13.09 -9.46
C VAL A 165 0.47 12.93 -8.46
N ARG A 166 0.24 13.25 -7.18
CA ARG A 166 1.27 13.08 -6.15
C ARG A 166 1.59 11.61 -5.93
N LEU A 167 0.56 10.75 -5.86
CA LEU A 167 0.72 9.31 -5.70
C LEU A 167 1.41 8.63 -6.89
N SER A 168 1.27 9.14 -8.12
CA SER A 168 1.98 8.59 -9.29
C SER A 168 3.46 8.98 -9.35
N GLN A 169 3.84 10.07 -8.67
CA GLN A 169 5.24 10.53 -8.57
C GLN A 169 6.01 9.82 -7.44
N LEU A 170 5.33 9.15 -6.51
CA LEU A 170 6.02 8.46 -5.43
C LEU A 170 6.75 7.23 -5.97
N PRO A 171 8.00 6.99 -5.53
CA PRO A 171 8.84 5.90 -6.06
C PRO A 171 8.22 4.51 -5.88
N PHE A 172 7.30 4.35 -4.91
CA PHE A 172 6.52 3.13 -4.71
C PHE A 172 5.65 2.76 -5.92
N ASN A 173 5.12 3.75 -6.65
CA ASN A 173 4.17 3.52 -7.74
C ASN A 173 4.86 3.39 -9.12
N SER A 174 6.10 3.87 -9.23
CA SER A 174 6.96 3.69 -10.39
C SER A 174 7.78 2.40 -10.22
N VAL A 175 7.18 1.28 -10.60
CA VAL A 175 7.84 0.10 -11.20
C VAL A 175 9.34 -0.03 -10.86
N GLY A 176 9.69 -0.82 -9.84
CA GLY A 176 11.08 -1.23 -9.61
C GLY A 176 11.48 -1.59 -8.18
N LEU A 177 10.69 -1.23 -7.16
CA LEU A 177 11.04 -1.50 -5.76
C LEU A 177 10.77 -2.96 -5.33
N PHE A 178 10.18 -3.81 -6.17
CA PHE A 178 10.11 -5.25 -5.89
C PHE A 178 10.68 -6.01 -7.11
N PRO A 179 11.60 -6.97 -6.91
CA PRO A 179 12.10 -7.79 -8.00
C PRO A 179 10.96 -8.57 -8.66
N PRO A 180 11.04 -8.87 -9.97
CA PRO A 180 9.95 -9.46 -10.77
C PRO A 180 9.56 -10.91 -10.41
N SER A 181 9.91 -11.41 -9.23
CA SER A 181 9.64 -12.80 -8.79
C SER A 181 8.49 -12.94 -7.78
N LEU A 182 7.82 -11.86 -7.38
CA LEU A 182 6.56 -11.95 -6.64
C LEU A 182 5.40 -11.96 -7.65
N PRO A 183 4.49 -12.95 -7.59
CA PRO A 183 3.42 -13.09 -8.58
C PRO A 183 2.62 -11.80 -8.60
N SER A 184 2.61 -11.17 -9.77
CA SER A 184 1.89 -9.97 -10.17
C SER A 184 0.90 -9.48 -9.11
N VAL A 185 1.37 -8.60 -8.23
CA VAL A 185 0.46 -7.64 -7.63
C VAL A 185 0.05 -6.79 -8.82
N ASP A 186 -1.13 -7.06 -9.35
CA ASP A 186 -1.73 -6.30 -10.44
C ASP A 186 -1.69 -4.82 -10.06
N TYR A 187 -0.64 -4.15 -10.54
CA TYR A 187 -0.59 -2.73 -10.77
C TYR A 187 -1.65 -2.48 -11.83
N VAL A 188 -2.90 -2.39 -11.37
CA VAL A 188 -3.96 -1.71 -12.10
C VAL A 188 -3.54 -0.25 -12.15
N LEU A 189 -2.68 0.03 -13.12
CA LEU A 189 -2.62 1.31 -13.80
C LEU A 189 -4.08 1.69 -14.04
N LEU A 190 -4.54 2.68 -13.29
CA LEU A 190 -5.78 3.39 -13.54
C LEU A 190 -5.63 4.11 -14.88
N HIS A 191 -5.80 3.36 -15.97
CA HIS A 191 -6.10 3.94 -17.26
C HIS A 191 -7.55 4.47 -17.20
N PRO A 192 -7.81 5.69 -17.70
CA PRO A 192 -9.18 6.15 -17.85
C PRO A 192 -9.80 5.39 -19.04
N SER A 193 -10.80 4.55 -18.79
CA SER A 193 -11.68 4.04 -19.85
C SER A 193 -13.13 4.39 -19.53
N GLU A 194 -13.62 5.36 -20.31
CA GLU A 194 -15.00 5.67 -20.73
C GLU A 194 -16.15 5.82 -19.71
N PRO A 195 -17.11 6.75 -19.99
CA PRO A 195 -18.27 6.98 -19.15
C PRO A 195 -19.39 5.97 -19.48
N GLY A 196 -19.97 5.31 -18.49
CA GLY A 196 -21.35 4.80 -18.65
C GLY A 196 -21.73 3.42 -18.12
N THR A 197 -20.99 2.78 -17.21
CA THR A 197 -21.43 1.47 -16.68
C THR A 197 -21.52 1.42 -15.16
N THR A 198 -22.63 0.86 -14.69
CA THR A 198 -23.09 0.80 -13.31
C THR A 198 -22.20 -0.07 -12.41
N TRP A 199 -21.97 0.39 -11.18
CA TRP A 199 -21.08 -0.22 -10.20
C TRP A 199 -21.72 -1.41 -9.49
N LEU A 200 -21.29 -2.63 -9.79
CA LEU A 200 -21.51 -3.81 -8.93
C LEU A 200 -20.17 -4.40 -8.50
N TRP A 201 -19.97 -4.48 -7.18
CA TRP A 201 -18.83 -5.14 -6.55
C TRP A 201 -19.11 -6.64 -6.49
N THR A 202 -18.49 -7.44 -7.35
CA THR A 202 -18.45 -8.90 -7.19
C THR A 202 -17.06 -9.35 -6.74
N THR A 203 -17.08 -10.18 -5.70
CA THR A 203 -15.96 -10.94 -5.17
C THR A 203 -15.28 -11.77 -6.26
N TYR A 204 -14.00 -11.53 -6.55
CA TYR A 204 -13.22 -12.41 -7.42
C TYR A 204 -12.55 -13.54 -6.61
N ARG A 205 -13.12 -14.72 -6.80
CA ARG A 205 -12.53 -16.04 -6.55
C ARG A 205 -11.69 -16.39 -7.78
N TRP A 206 -10.37 -16.54 -7.64
CA TRP A 206 -9.52 -17.01 -8.72
C TRP A 206 -9.71 -18.51 -8.94
N TRP A 207 -9.97 -18.91 -10.19
CA TRP A 207 -9.58 -20.23 -10.69
C TRP A 207 -8.96 -20.02 -12.08
N THR A 208 -7.68 -20.35 -12.18
CA THR A 208 -6.92 -20.53 -13.40
C THR A 208 -7.48 -21.71 -14.18
N HIS A 209 -7.65 -21.60 -15.49
CA HIS A 209 -7.06 -22.58 -16.40
C HIS A 209 -6.94 -22.05 -17.84
N CYS A 210 -5.78 -22.34 -18.39
CA CYS A 210 -5.29 -22.05 -19.74
C CYS A 210 -6.21 -22.54 -20.87
N GLY A 211 -6.07 -21.90 -22.03
CA GLY A 211 -5.69 -22.65 -23.21
C GLY A 211 -6.57 -22.51 -24.47
N TYR A 212 -5.96 -21.85 -25.46
CA TYR A 212 -6.04 -22.13 -26.89
C TYR A 212 -7.20 -21.59 -27.75
N ALA A 213 -6.79 -21.19 -28.95
CA ALA A 213 -7.47 -20.34 -29.93
C ALA A 213 -8.24 -21.16 -31.00
N PRO A 214 -8.56 -20.62 -32.19
CA PRO A 214 -9.91 -20.33 -32.66
C PRO A 214 -10.45 -21.31 -33.72
N GLY A 215 -11.79 -21.37 -33.83
CA GLY A 215 -12.51 -21.75 -35.05
C GLY A 215 -12.66 -23.25 -35.33
N THR A 216 -13.87 -23.78 -35.13
CA THR A 216 -14.65 -24.57 -36.10
C THR A 216 -15.91 -25.11 -35.44
N GLY A 217 -17.05 -25.00 -36.14
CA GLY A 217 -18.06 -26.06 -36.22
C GLY A 217 -19.04 -26.25 -35.06
N CYS A 218 -20.31 -25.95 -35.34
CA CYS A 218 -21.49 -26.57 -34.73
C CYS A 218 -21.30 -28.07 -34.45
N ILE A 219 -21.96 -28.56 -33.39
CA ILE A 219 -22.91 -29.69 -33.44
C ILE A 219 -23.81 -29.60 -32.19
N TYR A 220 -25.12 -29.51 -32.45
CA TYR A 220 -26.21 -29.86 -31.53
C TYR A 220 -26.28 -31.38 -31.42
N ILE A 221 -26.35 -31.95 -30.20
CA ILE A 221 -27.02 -33.24 -29.97
C ILE A 221 -27.72 -33.21 -28.60
N ALA A 222 -29.04 -33.41 -28.68
CA ALA A 222 -30.03 -33.87 -27.69
C ALA A 222 -30.08 -33.22 -26.29
#